data_AF-A7J3B0-F1
#
_entry.id   AF-A7J3B0-F1
#
_cell.length_a   1.000
_cell.length_b   1.000
_cell.length_c   1.000
_cell.angle_alpha   90.00
_cell.angle_beta   90.00
_cell.angle_gamma   90.00
#
_symmetry.space_group_name_H-M   'P 1'
#
loop_
_entity.id
_entity.type
_entity.pdbx_description
1 polymer ?
#
loop_
_entity_poly.entity_id
_entity_poly.type
_entity_poly.pdbx_seq_one_letter_code
_entity_poly.pdbx_strand_id
1 'polypeptide(L)'
;WKLNRISRSMRDVFNIIHEFKEHDVGYKSISENIDTSNASGEVLVTMFGLIGSIERQTLISNVKLSMNAKARSGEAITGRVLGYKLSLNPLTQKNDLVIDENEANIVREIFDLYLNHNKGLKAITTVLNQKGYRTINQKPFSVYGVKYILN
;
A
#
# COMPACT_ATOMS: atom_id res chain seq x y z
N TRP A 1 -8.11 25.78 12.16
CA TRP A 1 -7.17 24.69 11.83
C TRP A 1 -7.68 23.96 10.59
N LYS A 2 -6.85 23.21 9.83
CA LYS A 2 -7.16 22.70 8.47
C LYS A 2 -8.29 21.65 8.44
N LEU A 3 -9.03 21.60 7.33
CA LEU A 3 -10.13 20.65 7.07
C LEU A 3 -9.73 19.18 7.25
N ASN A 4 -8.49 18.83 6.91
CA ASN A 4 -7.95 17.47 7.06
C ASN A 4 -7.78 16.98 8.51
N ARG A 5 -8.08 17.82 9.51
CA ARG A 5 -8.12 17.45 10.94
C ARG A 5 -9.47 16.88 11.37
N ILE A 6 -10.53 17.12 10.59
CA ILE A 6 -11.86 16.54 10.83
C ILE A 6 -11.89 15.09 10.35
N SER A 7 -11.48 14.85 9.10
CA SER A 7 -11.35 13.50 8.56
C SER A 7 -10.32 13.43 7.43
N ARG A 8 -9.81 12.23 7.18
CA ARG A 8 -8.99 11.87 6.01
C ARG A 8 -9.84 11.56 4.77
N SER A 9 -11.13 11.33 4.95
CA SER A 9 -12.10 11.07 3.89
C SER A 9 -12.89 12.35 3.63
N MET A 10 -12.83 12.83 2.39
CA MET A 10 -13.59 14.00 1.99
C MET A 10 -15.09 13.79 2.15
N ARG A 11 -15.58 12.58 1.87
CA ARG A 11 -16.97 12.19 2.11
C ARG A 11 -17.39 12.39 3.56
N ASP A 12 -16.53 12.01 4.50
CA ASP A 12 -16.85 12.13 5.92
C ASP A 12 -16.86 13.60 6.33
N VAL A 13 -15.95 14.41 5.81
CA VAL A 13 -15.95 15.87 6.01
C VAL A 13 -17.27 16.48 5.56
N PHE A 14 -17.76 16.08 4.39
CA PHE A 14 -19.07 16.53 3.89
C PHE A 14 -20.21 16.12 4.80
N ASN A 15 -20.25 14.86 5.21
CA ASN A 15 -21.32 14.35 6.08
C ASN A 15 -21.33 15.10 7.42
N ILE A 16 -20.16 15.38 8.00
CA ILE A 16 -20.03 16.10 9.28
C ILE A 16 -20.47 17.56 9.12
N ILE A 17 -20.06 18.24 8.04
CA ILE A 17 -20.48 19.63 7.80
C ILE A 17 -21.98 19.72 7.53
N HIS A 18 -22.55 18.74 6.84
CA HIS A 18 -23.99 18.64 6.63
C HIS A 18 -24.73 18.40 7.96
N GLU A 19 -24.25 17.49 8.80
CA GLU A 19 -24.82 17.23 10.13
C GLU A 19 -24.77 18.46 11.04
N PHE A 20 -23.68 19.23 11.00
CA PHE A 20 -23.59 20.50 11.72
C PHE A 20 -24.64 21.50 11.24
N LYS A 21 -24.86 21.58 9.92
CA LYS A 21 -25.88 22.46 9.34
C LYS A 21 -27.29 22.07 9.79
N GLU A 22 -27.63 20.78 9.84
CA GLU A 22 -28.94 20.29 10.33
C GLU A 22 -29.19 20.69 11.80
N HIS A 23 -28.14 21.05 12.55
CA HIS A 23 -28.22 21.53 13.94
C HIS A 23 -27.92 23.03 14.08
N ASP A 24 -27.96 23.81 12.98
CA ASP A 24 -27.63 25.24 12.95
C ASP A 24 -26.22 25.59 13.46
N VAL A 25 -25.26 24.67 13.28
CA VAL A 25 -23.85 24.84 13.64
C VAL A 25 -23.01 25.13 12.39
N GLY A 26 -22.29 26.25 12.40
CA GLY A 26 -21.32 26.60 11.37
C GLY A 26 -19.91 26.04 11.67
N TYR A 27 -19.19 25.62 10.63
CA TYR A 27 -17.79 25.21 10.72
C TYR A 27 -16.86 26.31 10.19
N LYS A 28 -15.78 26.60 10.92
CA LYS A 28 -14.77 27.60 10.53
C LYS A 28 -13.36 27.04 10.52
N SER A 29 -12.74 26.97 9.34
CA SER A 29 -11.32 26.63 9.18
C SER A 29 -10.47 27.88 9.23
N ILE A 30 -9.80 28.13 10.37
CA ILE A 30 -8.89 29.29 10.55
C ILE A 30 -7.77 29.35 9.51
N SER A 31 -7.20 28.20 9.12
CA SER A 31 -6.03 28.15 8.24
C SER A 31 -6.36 28.23 6.76
N GLU A 32 -7.60 27.91 6.38
CA GLU A 32 -8.07 27.95 4.99
C GLU A 32 -9.04 29.12 4.77
N ASN A 33 -9.27 29.93 5.81
CA ASN A 33 -10.25 31.03 5.86
C ASN A 33 -11.64 30.62 5.32
N ILE A 34 -12.06 29.40 5.61
CA ILE A 34 -13.37 28.87 5.23
C ILE A 34 -14.33 29.07 6.40
N ASP A 35 -15.52 29.58 6.11
CA ASP A 35 -16.59 29.77 7.09
C ASP A 35 -17.91 29.29 6.51
N THR A 36 -18.38 28.10 6.93
CA THR A 36 -19.58 27.45 6.41
C THR A 36 -20.88 27.95 7.06
N SER A 37 -20.82 28.98 7.91
CA SER A 37 -22.02 29.63 8.47
C SER A 37 -22.84 30.39 7.41
N ASN A 38 -22.27 30.58 6.21
CA ASN A 38 -22.92 31.22 5.08
C ASN A 38 -22.88 30.30 3.84
N ALA A 39 -23.82 30.52 2.91
CA ALA A 39 -23.97 29.74 1.69
C ALA A 39 -22.68 29.68 0.84
N SER A 40 -21.91 30.77 0.81
CA SER A 40 -20.64 30.83 0.05
C SER A 40 -19.60 29.86 0.61
N GLY A 41 -19.48 29.74 1.93
CA GLY A 41 -18.57 28.79 2.57
C GLY A 41 -18.95 27.33 2.34
N GLU A 42 -20.24 27.03 2.31
CA GLU A 42 -20.75 25.69 2.00
C GLU A 42 -20.41 25.29 0.55
N VAL A 43 -20.59 26.21 -0.41
CA VAL A 43 -20.18 25.99 -1.80
C VAL A 43 -18.67 25.81 -1.93
N LEU A 44 -17.87 26.59 -1.21
CA LEU A 44 -16.40 26.49 -1.24
C LEU A 44 -15.91 25.15 -0.69
N VAL A 45 -16.45 24.69 0.45
CA VAL A 45 -16.16 23.33 0.96
C VAL A 45 -16.54 22.28 -0.07
N THR A 46 -17.70 22.46 -0.72
CA THR A 46 -18.16 21.50 -1.72
C THR A 46 -17.24 21.40 -2.91
N MET A 47 -16.77 22.55 -3.41
CA MET A 47 -15.85 22.62 -4.52
C MET A 47 -14.48 22.00 -4.18
N PHE A 48 -13.91 22.32 -3.01
CA PHE A 48 -12.66 21.68 -2.55
C PHE A 48 -12.84 20.18 -2.36
N GLY A 49 -14.02 19.78 -1.91
CA GLY A 49 -14.55 18.43 -1.91
C GLY A 49 -14.34 17.66 -3.19
N LEU A 50 -14.91 18.22 -4.25
CA LEU A 50 -14.88 17.67 -5.60
C LEU A 50 -13.46 17.67 -6.17
N ILE A 51 -12.71 18.76 -6.00
CA ILE A 51 -11.32 18.87 -6.48
C ILE A 51 -10.44 17.79 -5.85
N GLY A 52 -10.46 17.65 -4.51
CA GLY A 52 -9.66 16.63 -3.82
C GLY A 52 -10.03 15.21 -4.23
N SER A 53 -11.31 14.96 -4.56
CA SER A 53 -11.77 13.67 -5.08
C SER A 53 -11.24 13.39 -6.49
N ILE A 54 -11.24 14.40 -7.37
CA ILE A 54 -10.70 14.33 -8.73
C ILE A 54 -9.18 14.10 -8.70
N GLU A 55 -8.45 14.84 -7.86
CA GLU A 55 -7.00 14.69 -7.70
C GLU A 55 -6.64 13.28 -7.21
N ARG A 56 -7.36 12.75 -6.21
CA ARG A 56 -7.17 11.38 -5.73
C ARG A 56 -7.41 10.36 -6.84
N GLN A 57 -8.48 10.52 -7.62
CA GLN A 57 -8.78 9.61 -8.72
C GLN A 57 -7.72 9.67 -9.82
N THR A 58 -7.24 10.88 -10.14
CA THR A 58 -6.15 11.13 -11.09
C THR A 58 -4.86 10.46 -10.62
N LEU A 59 -4.50 10.62 -9.34
CA LEU A 59 -3.33 9.98 -8.75
C LEU A 59 -3.42 8.44 -8.86
N ILE A 60 -4.55 7.85 -8.51
CA ILE A 60 -4.77 6.40 -8.64
C ILE A 60 -4.62 5.95 -10.10
N SER A 61 -5.17 6.71 -11.05
CA SER A 61 -5.03 6.43 -12.48
C SER A 61 -3.56 6.48 -12.92
N ASN A 62 -2.83 7.52 -12.53
CA ASN A 62 -1.41 7.69 -12.86
C ASN A 62 -0.54 6.57 -12.28
N VAL A 63 -0.80 6.15 -11.04
CA VAL A 63 -0.09 5.01 -10.42
C VAL A 63 -0.34 3.73 -11.22
N LYS A 64 -1.58 3.45 -11.61
CA LYS A 64 -1.92 2.27 -12.44
C LYS A 64 -1.24 2.32 -13.81
N LEU A 65 -1.25 3.48 -14.47
CA LEU A 65 -0.58 3.68 -15.76
C LEU A 65 0.93 3.45 -15.62
N SER A 66 1.55 3.98 -14.56
CA SER A 66 2.98 3.77 -14.28
C SER A 66 3.30 2.29 -14.03
N MET A 67 2.49 1.59 -13.22
CA MET A 67 2.68 0.16 -12.96
C MET A 67 2.54 -0.68 -14.24
N ASN A 68 1.55 -0.37 -15.09
CA ASN A 68 1.36 -1.05 -16.37
C ASN A 68 2.50 -0.78 -17.36
N ALA A 69 3.01 0.46 -17.40
CA ALA A 69 4.16 0.81 -18.22
C ALA A 69 5.40 0.01 -17.80
N LYS A 70 5.68 -0.06 -16.49
CA LYS A 70 6.76 -0.89 -15.92
C LYS A 70 6.62 -2.36 -16.27
N ALA A 71 5.40 -2.91 -16.15
CA ALA A 71 5.13 -4.30 -16.53
C ALA A 71 5.50 -4.59 -17.99
N ARG A 72 5.11 -3.69 -18.90
CA ARG A 72 5.36 -3.82 -20.34
C ARG A 72 6.83 -3.67 -20.71
N SER A 73 7.59 -2.87 -19.97
CA SER A 73 9.03 -2.69 -20.17
C SER A 73 9.89 -3.74 -19.45
N GLY A 74 9.29 -4.69 -18.73
CA GLY A 74 10.00 -5.71 -17.96
C GLY A 74 10.62 -5.21 -16.66
N GLU A 75 10.29 -3.99 -16.23
CA GLU A 75 10.80 -3.41 -14.99
C GLU A 75 10.12 -4.00 -13.76
N ALA A 76 10.82 -3.97 -12.62
CA ALA A 76 10.26 -4.33 -11.34
C ALA A 76 9.09 -3.40 -10.97
N ILE A 77 7.89 -3.98 -10.89
CA ILE A 77 6.67 -3.28 -10.44
C ILE A 77 6.59 -3.27 -8.91
N THR A 78 7.10 -4.32 -8.27
CA THR A 78 7.11 -4.51 -6.82
C THR A 78 8.44 -4.11 -6.22
N GLY A 79 8.44 -3.86 -4.92
CA GLY A 79 9.66 -3.81 -4.13
C GLY A 79 10.31 -5.19 -3.98
N ARG A 80 11.26 -5.28 -3.06
CA ARG A 80 11.98 -6.52 -2.74
C ARG A 80 11.02 -7.61 -2.24
N VAL A 81 11.17 -8.82 -2.77
CA VAL A 81 10.43 -10.03 -2.38
C VAL A 81 11.46 -11.10 -2.01
N LEU A 82 11.15 -11.97 -1.02
CA LEU A 82 12.06 -13.05 -0.64
C LEU A 82 12.43 -13.91 -1.87
N GLY A 83 13.73 -14.11 -2.09
CA GLY A 83 14.24 -14.83 -3.26
C GLY A 83 14.65 -13.94 -4.42
N TYR A 84 14.34 -12.64 -4.35
CA TYR A 84 14.66 -11.66 -5.38
C TYR A 84 15.24 -10.37 -4.78
N LYS A 85 16.11 -9.73 -5.54
CA LYS A 85 16.66 -8.41 -5.24
C LYS A 85 16.44 -7.47 -6.41
N LEU A 86 16.35 -6.18 -6.13
CA LEU A 86 16.34 -5.15 -7.16
C LEU A 86 17.78 -4.92 -7.62
N SER A 87 18.01 -4.97 -8.93
CA SER A 87 19.29 -4.64 -9.55
C SER A 87 19.07 -3.59 -10.64
N LEU A 88 19.92 -2.58 -10.67
CA LEU A 88 19.89 -1.59 -11.75
C LEU A 88 20.39 -2.24 -13.03
N ASN A 89 19.58 -2.18 -14.07
CA ASN A 89 19.97 -2.60 -15.41
C ASN A 89 20.79 -1.48 -16.06
N PRO A 90 22.05 -1.74 -16.43
CA PRO A 90 22.94 -0.69 -16.96
C PRO A 90 22.52 -0.17 -18.34
N LEU A 91 21.72 -0.93 -19.10
CA LEU A 91 21.24 -0.52 -20.43
C LEU A 91 19.98 0.33 -20.34
N THR A 92 19.05 -0.03 -19.44
CA THR A 92 17.75 0.65 -19.33
C THR A 92 17.73 1.69 -18.21
N GLN A 93 18.75 1.72 -17.34
CA GLN A 93 18.81 2.50 -16.10
C GLN A 93 17.60 2.30 -15.17
N LYS A 94 17.00 1.11 -15.23
CA LYS A 94 15.80 0.76 -14.47
C LYS A 94 16.06 -0.45 -13.57
N ASN A 95 15.23 -0.60 -12.53
CA ASN A 95 15.38 -1.70 -11.60
C ASN A 95 14.69 -2.96 -12.11
N ASP A 96 15.44 -4.05 -12.23
CA ASP A 96 14.95 -5.36 -12.57
C ASP A 96 14.95 -6.27 -11.33
N LEU A 97 14.07 -7.27 -11.31
CA LEU A 97 14.09 -8.32 -10.29
C LEU A 97 15.08 -9.40 -10.70
N VAL A 98 16.17 -9.52 -9.94
CA VAL A 98 17.20 -10.55 -10.13
C VAL A 98 17.10 -11.55 -8.99
N ILE A 99 17.29 -12.83 -9.29
CA ILE A 99 17.25 -13.90 -8.28
C ILE A 99 18.40 -13.68 -7.28
N ASP A 100 18.06 -13.74 -5.99
CA ASP A 100 19.04 -13.89 -4.91
C ASP A 100 19.07 -15.36 -4.52
N GLU A 101 20.06 -16.11 -5.00
CA GLU A 101 20.12 -17.56 -4.84
C GLU A 101 20.08 -18.02 -3.37
N ASN A 102 20.64 -17.22 -2.45
CA ASN A 102 20.60 -17.56 -1.03
C ASN A 102 19.17 -17.56 -0.48
N GLU A 103 18.38 -16.56 -0.86
CA GLU A 103 16.98 -16.47 -0.45
C GLU A 103 16.07 -17.38 -1.28
N ALA A 104 16.38 -17.56 -2.57
CA ALA A 104 15.61 -18.40 -3.47
C ALA A 104 15.66 -19.86 -3.03
N ASN A 105 16.80 -20.31 -2.48
CA ASN A 105 16.92 -21.63 -1.86
C ASN A 105 15.94 -21.82 -0.70
N ILE A 106 15.69 -20.78 0.11
CA ILE A 106 14.69 -20.83 1.20
C ILE A 106 13.29 -21.04 0.60
N VAL A 107 12.94 -20.31 -0.46
CA VAL A 107 11.64 -20.44 -1.13
C VAL A 107 11.49 -21.84 -1.75
N ARG A 108 12.50 -22.33 -2.46
CA ARG A 108 12.50 -23.68 -3.04
C ARG A 108 12.35 -24.75 -1.96
N GLU A 109 13.04 -24.60 -0.82
CA GLU A 109 12.91 -25.51 0.31
C GLU A 109 11.49 -25.49 0.92
N ILE A 110 10.86 -24.32 1.01
CA ILE A 110 9.46 -24.22 1.47
C ILE A 110 8.53 -25.04 0.58
N PHE A 111 8.66 -24.92 -0.74
CA PHE A 111 7.86 -25.69 -1.69
C PHE A 111 8.17 -27.19 -1.62
N ASP A 112 9.44 -27.57 -1.49
CA ASP A 112 9.85 -28.97 -1.35
C ASP A 112 9.28 -29.61 -0.07
N LEU A 113 9.38 -28.93 1.07
CA LEU A 113 8.82 -29.38 2.33
C LEU A 113 7.29 -29.52 2.28
N TYR A 114 6.62 -28.68 1.51
CA TYR A 114 5.17 -28.72 1.34
C TYR A 114 4.73 -29.84 0.39
N LEU A 115 5.34 -29.92 -0.80
CA LEU A 115 4.91 -30.82 -1.88
C LEU A 115 5.45 -32.25 -1.73
N ASN A 116 6.74 -32.39 -1.38
CA ASN A 116 7.43 -33.69 -1.37
C ASN A 116 7.46 -34.32 0.03
N HIS A 117 7.44 -33.50 1.09
CA HIS A 117 7.49 -33.98 2.47
C HIS A 117 6.16 -33.86 3.24
N ASN A 118 5.07 -33.40 2.59
CA ASN A 118 3.74 -33.24 3.18
C ASN A 118 3.73 -32.52 4.55
N LYS A 119 4.63 -31.55 4.76
CA LYS A 119 4.68 -30.81 6.02
C LYS A 119 3.60 -29.73 6.06
N GLY A 120 2.86 -29.69 7.16
CA GLY A 120 1.94 -28.60 7.44
C GLY A 120 2.67 -27.27 7.71
N LEU A 121 1.99 -26.14 7.52
CA LEU A 121 2.56 -24.79 7.62
C LEU A 121 3.38 -24.56 8.90
N LYS A 122 2.85 -24.99 10.06
CA LYS A 122 3.54 -24.86 11.37
C LYS A 122 4.85 -25.67 11.43
N ALA A 123 4.86 -26.87 10.84
CA ALA A 123 6.05 -27.71 10.79
C ALA A 123 7.12 -27.07 9.90
N ILE A 124 6.73 -26.56 8.73
CA ILE A 124 7.63 -25.82 7.83
C ILE A 124 8.23 -24.60 8.55
N THR A 125 7.39 -23.75 9.18
CA THR A 125 7.86 -22.60 9.95
C THR A 125 8.88 -22.98 11.01
N THR A 126 8.65 -24.09 11.72
CA THR A 126 9.57 -24.60 12.75
C THR A 126 10.91 -24.99 12.15
N VAL A 127 10.92 -25.74 11.05
CA VAL A 127 12.14 -26.16 10.33
C VAL A 127 12.94 -24.94 9.86
N LEU A 128 12.30 -23.97 9.22
CA LEU A 128 12.98 -22.76 8.72
C LEU A 128 13.65 -21.98 9.86
N ASN A 129 12.93 -21.79 10.97
CA ASN A 129 13.45 -21.02 12.10
C ASN A 129 14.59 -21.76 12.83
N GLN A 130 14.52 -23.09 12.94
CA GLN A 130 15.58 -23.94 13.49
C GLN A 130 16.84 -23.90 12.63
N LYS A 131 16.70 -23.87 11.30
CA LYS A 131 17.81 -23.69 10.34
C LYS A 131 18.41 -22.28 10.35
N GLY A 132 17.84 -21.34 11.11
CA GLY A 132 18.33 -19.97 11.18
C GLY A 132 17.86 -19.07 10.04
N TYR A 133 16.98 -19.54 9.15
CA TYR A 133 16.45 -18.71 8.06
C TYR A 133 15.60 -17.55 8.59
N ARG A 134 15.68 -16.42 7.90
CA ARG A 134 14.96 -15.18 8.25
C ARG A 134 14.26 -14.60 7.02
N THR A 135 13.22 -13.83 7.30
CA THR A 135 12.52 -13.03 6.29
C THR A 135 13.41 -11.89 5.79
N ILE A 136 12.99 -11.21 4.72
CA ILE A 136 13.68 -10.04 4.16
C ILE A 136 13.97 -8.93 5.19
N ASN A 137 13.19 -8.86 6.27
CA ASN A 137 13.31 -7.89 7.36
C ASN A 137 14.04 -8.46 8.58
N GLN A 138 14.78 -9.55 8.43
CA GLN A 138 15.53 -10.25 9.47
C GLN A 138 14.68 -10.80 10.63
N LYS A 139 13.36 -10.89 10.45
CA LYS A 139 12.44 -11.50 11.43
C LYS A 139 12.35 -13.02 11.22
N PRO A 140 12.06 -13.80 12.29
CA PRO A 140 11.69 -15.21 12.16
C PRO A 140 10.48 -15.39 11.25
N PHE A 141 10.39 -16.55 10.60
CA PHE A 141 9.22 -16.91 9.81
C PHE A 141 8.01 -17.14 10.72
N SER A 142 6.84 -16.68 10.27
CA SER A 142 5.55 -16.98 10.87
C SER A 142 4.77 -17.95 10.00
N VAL A 143 3.76 -18.61 10.57
CA VAL A 143 2.84 -19.49 9.83
C VAL A 143 2.16 -18.72 8.69
N TYR A 144 1.78 -17.47 8.92
CA TYR A 144 1.20 -16.59 7.90
C TYR A 144 2.19 -16.25 6.78
N GLY A 145 3.46 -16.02 7.12
CA GLY A 145 4.50 -15.76 6.11
C GLY A 145 4.74 -16.96 5.20
N VAL A 146 4.79 -18.17 5.77
CA VAL A 146 4.91 -19.41 4.98
C VAL A 146 3.65 -19.62 4.13
N LYS A 147 2.45 -19.41 4.68
CA LYS A 147 1.20 -19.48 3.92
C LYS A 147 1.19 -18.51 2.74
N TYR A 148 1.66 -17.28 2.93
CA TYR A 148 1.72 -16.26 1.88
C TYR A 148 2.66 -16.65 0.74
N ILE A 149 3.75 -17.39 1.02
CA ILE A 149 4.69 -17.86 -0.01
C ILE A 149 4.10 -19.02 -0.83
N LEU A 150 3.27 -19.86 -0.22
CA LEU A 150 2.67 -21.04 -0.86
C LEU A 150 1.36 -20.75 -1.61
N ASN A 151 0.76 -19.58 -1.40
CA ASN A 151 -0.48 -19.12 -2.05
C ASN A 151 -0.17 -18.28 -3.29
#